data_AF-A0A5R2N5D9-F1
#
_entry.id   AF-A0A5R2N5D9-F1
#
_cell.length_a   1.000
_cell.length_b   1.000
_cell.length_c   1.000
_cell.angle_alpha   90.00
_cell.angle_beta   90.00
_cell.angle_gamma   90.00
#
_symmetry.space_group_name_H-M   'P 1'
#
loop_
_entity.id
_entity.type
_entity.pdbx_description
1 polymer ?
#
loop_
_entity_poly.entity_id
_entity_poly.type
_entity_poly.pdbx_seq_one_letter_code
_entity_poly.pdbx_strand_id
1 'polypeptide(L)'
;LAKLIGKIGVLRGDVEEIGAAEPKLALRAALVGEALRPAETTELWAETRNGFSASDIAAAFADVTLLEAASERDEAVAIAVALKQAVEEPGQRAALVTGDRALARRVSVELKRFGVVADDSGGTPLSNTPAASLLRLALEAVFRPGDPVGLLSLLKHPLLGLGLERGDVRHAAELVELVALRGGTGR
;
A
#
# COMPACT_ATOMS: atom_id res chain seq x y z
N LEU A 1 -0.54 -9.40 -17.19
CA LEU A 1 0.19 -9.13 -18.46
C LEU A 1 -0.74 -8.83 -19.64
N ALA A 2 -1.75 -9.67 -19.92
CA ALA A 2 -2.66 -9.49 -21.08
C ALA A 2 -3.25 -8.07 -21.24
N LYS A 3 -3.74 -7.46 -20.14
CA LYS A 3 -4.24 -6.07 -20.17
C LYS A 3 -3.18 -5.02 -20.50
N LEU A 4 -1.92 -5.26 -20.10
CA LEU A 4 -0.82 -4.33 -20.34
C LEU A 4 -0.42 -4.37 -21.82
N ILE A 5 -0.15 -5.56 -22.36
CA ILE A 5 0.27 -5.72 -23.77
C ILE A 5 -0.77 -5.18 -24.75
N GLY A 6 -2.06 -5.36 -24.45
CA GLY A 6 -3.14 -4.78 -25.25
C GLY A 6 -3.19 -3.24 -25.20
N LYS A 7 -2.77 -2.62 -24.10
CA LYS A 7 -2.68 -1.16 -23.99
C LYS A 7 -1.47 -0.57 -24.72
N ILE A 8 -0.34 -1.27 -24.71
CA ILE A 8 0.91 -0.81 -25.35
C ILE A 8 1.02 -1.24 -26.82
N GLY A 9 0.05 -1.98 -27.35
CA GLY A 9 0.00 -2.38 -28.76
C GLY A 9 0.98 -3.49 -29.14
N VAL A 10 1.35 -4.35 -28.19
CA VAL A 10 2.33 -5.43 -28.37
C VAL A 10 1.60 -6.77 -28.45
N LEU A 11 2.02 -7.67 -29.35
CA LEU A 11 1.43 -9.00 -29.48
C LEU A 11 1.95 -9.93 -28.38
N ARG A 12 1.17 -10.97 -28.06
CA ARG A 12 1.62 -11.98 -27.08
C ARG A 12 2.94 -12.66 -27.50
N GLY A 13 3.12 -12.87 -28.81
CA GLY A 13 4.35 -13.46 -29.36
C GLY A 13 5.58 -12.57 -29.26
N ASP A 14 5.39 -11.26 -29.04
CA ASP A 14 6.50 -10.31 -28.89
C ASP A 14 7.03 -10.27 -27.44
N VAL A 15 6.38 -10.97 -26.51
CA VAL A 15 6.83 -11.10 -25.13
C VAL A 15 7.80 -12.28 -25.04
N GLU A 16 9.09 -11.96 -24.97
CA GLU A 16 10.15 -12.95 -24.77
C GLU A 16 10.25 -13.38 -23.29
N GLU A 17 10.48 -14.67 -23.08
CA GLU A 17 10.74 -15.22 -21.74
C GLU A 17 12.23 -15.10 -21.42
N ILE A 18 12.56 -14.29 -20.41
CA ILE A 18 13.95 -13.91 -20.08
C ILE A 18 14.70 -15.06 -19.34
N GLY A 19 13.98 -16.09 -18.91
CA GLY A 19 14.59 -17.27 -18.28
C GLY A 19 13.57 -18.36 -18.00
N ALA A 20 14.04 -19.60 -17.93
CA ALA A 20 13.19 -20.75 -17.61
C ALA A 20 12.97 -20.83 -16.09
N ALA A 21 11.71 -20.94 -15.68
CA ALA A 21 11.38 -21.22 -14.29
C ALA A 21 11.75 -22.65 -13.91
N GLU A 22 12.18 -22.87 -12.67
CA GLU A 22 12.36 -24.21 -12.13
C GLU A 22 11.06 -25.02 -12.25
N PRO A 23 11.11 -26.34 -12.48
CA PRO A 23 9.91 -27.16 -12.72
C PRO A 23 8.82 -27.00 -11.65
N LYS A 24 9.22 -26.91 -10.37
CA LYS A 24 8.31 -26.68 -9.24
C LYS A 24 7.58 -25.33 -9.33
N LEU A 25 8.29 -24.28 -9.75
CA LEU A 25 7.74 -22.94 -9.92
C LEU A 25 6.84 -22.85 -11.15
N ALA A 26 7.22 -23.48 -12.26
CA ALA A 26 6.39 -23.56 -13.46
C ALA A 26 5.07 -24.28 -13.18
N LEU A 27 5.14 -25.40 -12.45
CA LEU A 27 3.95 -26.16 -12.03
C LEU A 27 3.05 -25.34 -11.09
N ARG A 28 3.64 -24.64 -10.11
CA ARG A 28 2.88 -23.73 -9.23
C ARG A 28 2.21 -22.61 -10.02
N ALA A 29 2.90 -22.01 -10.99
CA ALA A 29 2.34 -20.96 -11.83
C ALA A 29 1.15 -21.47 -12.65
N ALA A 30 1.22 -22.70 -13.19
CA ALA A 30 0.11 -23.34 -13.88
C ALA A 30 -1.09 -23.57 -12.95
N LEU A 31 -0.87 -24.12 -11.74
CA LEU A 31 -1.91 -24.34 -10.74
C LEU A 31 -2.59 -23.05 -10.28
N VAL A 32 -1.79 -22.01 -9.99
CA VAL A 32 -2.32 -20.68 -9.63
C VAL A 32 -3.07 -20.05 -10.80
N GLY A 33 -2.59 -20.25 -12.04
CA GLY A 33 -3.27 -19.81 -13.25
C GLY A 33 -4.66 -20.42 -13.40
N GLU A 34 -4.80 -21.72 -13.13
CA GLU A 34 -6.11 -22.38 -13.09
C GLU A 34 -6.99 -21.84 -11.97
N ALA A 35 -6.46 -21.63 -10.77
CA ALA A 35 -7.24 -21.06 -9.66
C ALA A 35 -7.75 -19.63 -9.93
N LEU A 36 -7.02 -18.86 -10.73
CA LEU A 36 -7.35 -17.48 -11.13
C LEU A 36 -8.02 -17.40 -12.52
N ARG A 37 -8.56 -18.51 -13.02
CA ARG A 37 -9.22 -18.59 -14.33
C ARG A 37 -10.37 -17.56 -14.44
N PRO A 38 -10.52 -16.88 -15.59
CA PRO A 38 -11.64 -15.97 -15.82
C PRO A 38 -12.99 -16.67 -15.67
N ALA A 39 -13.98 -15.94 -15.16
CA ALA A 39 -15.32 -16.44 -14.88
C ALA A 39 -15.96 -17.13 -16.10
N GLU A 40 -15.70 -16.59 -17.29
CA GLU A 40 -16.24 -17.02 -18.58
C GLU A 40 -15.76 -18.40 -19.04
N THR A 41 -14.76 -18.98 -18.36
CA THR A 41 -14.17 -20.28 -18.75
C THR A 41 -14.13 -21.29 -17.60
N THR A 42 -14.80 -20.99 -16.48
CA THR A 42 -14.75 -21.79 -15.23
C THR A 42 -15.24 -23.22 -15.40
N GLU A 43 -16.05 -23.50 -16.40
CA GLU A 43 -16.50 -24.84 -16.79
C GLU A 43 -15.33 -25.80 -17.10
N LEU A 44 -14.19 -25.26 -17.55
CA LEU A 44 -13.02 -26.06 -17.89
C LEU A 44 -12.23 -26.56 -16.67
N TRP A 45 -12.54 -26.11 -15.44
CA TRP A 45 -11.86 -26.57 -14.23
C TRP A 45 -11.93 -28.07 -14.02
N ALA A 46 -13.07 -28.69 -14.32
CA ALA A 46 -13.24 -30.13 -14.16
C ALA A 46 -12.30 -30.93 -15.08
N GLU A 47 -12.02 -30.39 -16.27
CA GLU A 47 -11.13 -31.00 -17.26
C GLU A 47 -9.67 -30.78 -16.89
N THR A 48 -9.28 -29.54 -16.58
CA THR A 48 -7.88 -29.19 -16.29
C THR A 48 -7.37 -29.74 -14.97
N ARG A 49 -8.25 -29.91 -13.97
CA ARG A 49 -7.89 -30.50 -12.68
C ARG A 49 -7.33 -31.92 -12.82
N ASN A 50 -7.83 -32.71 -13.77
CA ASN A 50 -7.34 -34.06 -14.01
C ASN A 50 -5.92 -34.08 -14.62
N GLY A 51 -5.43 -32.94 -15.11
CA GLY A 51 -4.07 -32.77 -15.61
C GLY A 51 -3.00 -32.62 -14.52
N PHE A 52 -3.39 -32.50 -13.24
CA PHE A 52 -2.46 -32.37 -12.12
C PHE A 52 -2.64 -33.53 -11.15
N SER A 53 -1.58 -34.31 -10.93
CA SER A 53 -1.62 -35.35 -9.91
C SER A 53 -1.58 -34.76 -8.49
N ALA A 54 -2.03 -35.51 -7.48
CA ALA A 54 -1.92 -35.08 -6.09
C ALA A 54 -0.45 -34.85 -5.67
N SER A 55 0.48 -35.65 -6.20
CA SER A 55 1.92 -35.46 -5.99
C SER A 55 2.43 -34.17 -6.61
N ASP A 56 1.94 -33.79 -7.79
CA ASP A 56 2.30 -32.53 -8.45
C ASP A 56 1.87 -31.34 -7.60
N ILE A 57 0.64 -31.36 -7.10
CA ILE A 57 0.11 -30.29 -6.24
C ILE A 57 0.92 -30.20 -4.94
N ALA A 58 1.18 -31.33 -4.28
CA ALA A 58 1.97 -31.36 -3.05
C ALA A 58 3.40 -30.83 -3.28
N ALA A 59 4.05 -31.26 -4.37
CA ALA A 59 5.38 -30.78 -4.73
C ALA A 59 5.35 -29.27 -5.03
N ALA A 60 4.38 -28.77 -5.79
CA ALA A 60 4.28 -27.35 -6.14
C ALA A 60 4.17 -26.46 -4.90
N PHE A 61 3.46 -26.88 -3.86
CA PHE A 61 3.20 -26.08 -2.65
C PHE A 61 4.02 -26.50 -1.43
N ALA A 62 5.01 -27.38 -1.56
CA ALA A 62 5.80 -27.89 -0.43
C ALA A 62 6.47 -26.81 0.44
N ASP A 63 6.83 -25.66 -0.15
CA ASP A 63 7.47 -24.54 0.58
C ASP A 63 6.50 -23.36 0.79
N VAL A 64 5.19 -23.62 0.69
CA VAL A 64 4.14 -22.61 0.86
C VAL A 64 3.37 -22.91 2.13
N THR A 65 3.16 -21.89 2.93
CA THR A 65 2.35 -21.98 4.15
C THR A 65 1.14 -21.07 4.02
N LEU A 66 -0.04 -21.58 4.39
CA LEU A 66 -1.25 -20.77 4.54
C LEU A 66 -1.32 -20.31 6.00
N LEU A 67 -1.50 -19.00 6.19
CA LEU A 67 -1.73 -18.41 7.49
C LEU A 67 -3.10 -17.73 7.49
N GLU A 68 -3.97 -18.14 8.41
CA GLU A 68 -5.27 -17.53 8.64
C GLU A 68 -5.23 -16.72 9.94
N ALA A 69 -5.50 -15.42 9.83
CA ALA A 69 -5.50 -14.51 10.97
C ALA A 69 -6.93 -14.19 11.40
N ALA A 70 -7.15 -14.04 12.71
CA ALA A 70 -8.47 -13.69 13.26
C ALA A 70 -8.88 -12.23 12.99
N SER A 71 -7.90 -11.36 12.69
CA SER A 71 -8.12 -9.96 12.37
C SER A 71 -6.99 -9.40 11.50
N GLU A 72 -7.23 -8.25 10.86
CA GLU A 72 -6.20 -7.51 10.10
C GLU A 72 -4.98 -7.12 10.95
N ARG A 73 -5.18 -6.98 12.27
CA ARG A 73 -4.10 -6.70 13.21
C ARG A 73 -3.25 -7.94 13.44
N ASP A 74 -3.88 -9.08 13.67
CA ASP A 74 -3.19 -10.36 13.87
C ASP A 74 -2.44 -10.76 12.60
N GLU A 75 -3.03 -10.50 11.43
CA GLU A 75 -2.39 -10.70 10.12
C GLU A 75 -1.09 -9.89 10.02
N ALA A 76 -1.15 -8.59 10.34
CA ALA A 76 0.00 -7.72 10.25
C ALA A 76 1.14 -8.14 11.20
N VAL A 77 0.80 -8.57 12.42
CA VAL A 77 1.77 -9.06 13.40
C VAL A 77 2.39 -10.38 12.92
N ALA A 78 1.58 -11.32 12.44
CA ALA A 78 2.06 -12.61 11.95
C ALA A 78 3.02 -12.45 10.77
N ILE A 79 2.68 -11.60 9.79
CA ILE A 79 3.56 -11.27 8.66
C ILE A 79 4.85 -10.61 9.17
N ALA A 80 4.77 -9.65 10.09
CA ALA A 80 5.95 -8.99 10.63
C ALA A 80 6.91 -9.97 11.34
N VAL A 81 6.37 -10.93 12.09
CA VAL A 81 7.17 -11.99 12.74
C VAL A 81 7.87 -12.87 11.69
N ALA A 82 7.15 -13.31 10.66
CA ALA A 82 7.72 -14.14 9.59
C ALA A 82 8.83 -13.41 8.83
N LEU A 83 8.60 -12.14 8.48
CA LEU A 83 9.61 -11.31 7.82
C LEU A 83 10.83 -11.07 8.72
N LYS A 84 10.60 -10.79 10.01
CA LYS A 84 11.67 -10.61 10.99
C LYS A 84 12.53 -11.87 11.11
N GLN A 85 11.92 -13.04 11.22
CA GLN A 85 12.65 -14.31 11.27
C GLN A 85 13.49 -14.53 10.02
N ALA A 86 12.91 -14.25 8.84
CA ALA A 86 13.63 -14.42 7.58
C ALA A 86 14.85 -13.50 7.47
N VAL A 87 14.79 -12.24 7.94
CA VAL A 87 15.92 -11.31 7.85
C VAL A 87 16.96 -11.45 8.97
N GLU A 88 16.68 -12.22 10.02
CA GLU A 88 17.67 -12.55 11.05
C GLU A 88 18.75 -13.52 10.55
N GLU A 89 18.43 -14.33 9.54
CA GLU A 89 19.39 -15.19 8.88
C GLU A 89 20.33 -14.36 7.98
N PRO A 90 21.66 -14.38 8.22
CA PRO A 90 22.60 -13.60 7.42
C PRO A 90 22.53 -13.93 5.93
N GLY A 91 22.35 -12.89 5.11
CA GLY A 91 22.29 -13.03 3.64
C GLY A 91 20.91 -13.33 3.07
N GLN A 92 19.89 -13.56 3.91
CA GLN A 92 18.52 -13.72 3.46
C GLN A 92 17.86 -12.37 3.13
N ARG A 93 16.91 -12.43 2.20
CA ARG A 93 16.08 -11.28 1.81
C ARG A 93 14.62 -11.70 1.91
N ALA A 94 13.80 -10.83 2.49
CA ALA A 94 12.37 -11.04 2.59
C ALA A 94 11.62 -9.84 2.00
N ALA A 95 10.44 -10.09 1.46
CA ALA A 95 9.57 -9.06 0.91
C ALA A 95 8.11 -9.38 1.21
N LEU A 96 7.32 -8.34 1.49
CA LEU A 96 5.87 -8.42 1.50
C LEU A 96 5.34 -7.88 0.17
N VAL A 97 4.60 -8.71 -0.55
CA VAL A 97 3.89 -8.31 -1.78
C VAL A 97 2.40 -8.24 -1.46
N THR A 98 1.83 -7.04 -1.49
CA THR A 98 0.38 -6.84 -1.29
C THR A 98 -0.12 -5.65 -2.10
N GLY A 99 -1.35 -5.77 -2.62
CA GLY A 99 -2.10 -4.64 -3.18
C GLY A 99 -2.74 -3.75 -2.12
N ASP A 100 -2.81 -4.20 -0.87
CA ASP A 100 -3.39 -3.46 0.24
C ASP A 100 -2.33 -2.57 0.93
N ARG A 101 -2.46 -1.25 0.72
CA ARG A 101 -1.57 -0.26 1.34
C ARG A 101 -1.81 -0.10 2.84
N ALA A 102 -2.99 -0.40 3.35
CA ALA A 102 -3.25 -0.38 4.78
C ALA A 102 -2.50 -1.52 5.47
N LEU A 103 -2.54 -2.74 4.91
CA LEU A 103 -1.77 -3.87 5.39
C LEU A 103 -0.25 -3.61 5.38
N ALA A 104 0.29 -3.11 4.25
CA ALA A 104 1.71 -2.79 4.13
C ALA A 104 2.18 -1.81 5.23
N ARG A 105 1.36 -0.79 5.53
CA ARG A 105 1.64 0.19 6.60
C ARG A 105 1.58 -0.45 7.98
N ARG A 106 0.57 -1.28 8.26
CA ARG A 106 0.46 -1.99 9.55
C ARG A 106 1.67 -2.89 9.78
N VAL A 107 2.07 -3.68 8.79
CA VAL A 107 3.26 -4.54 8.87
C VAL A 107 4.52 -3.71 9.08
N SER A 108 4.67 -2.58 8.38
CA SER A 108 5.82 -1.68 8.55
C SER A 108 5.91 -1.10 9.97
N VAL A 109 4.78 -0.79 10.60
CA VAL A 109 4.73 -0.35 12.00
C VAL A 109 5.14 -1.47 12.95
N GLU A 110 4.64 -2.69 12.74
CA GLU A 110 4.99 -3.84 13.57
C GLU A 110 6.48 -4.21 13.43
N LEU A 111 7.04 -4.17 12.21
CA LEU A 111 8.47 -4.40 11.97
C LEU A 111 9.37 -3.39 12.70
N LYS A 112 8.96 -2.12 12.76
CA LYS A 112 9.70 -1.09 13.53
C LYS A 112 9.81 -1.43 15.01
N ARG A 113 8.82 -2.13 15.59
CA ARG A 113 8.88 -2.58 17.00
C ARG A 113 9.96 -3.62 17.22
N PHE A 114 10.34 -4.35 16.17
CA PHE A 114 11.46 -5.30 16.17
C PHE A 114 12.78 -4.68 15.72
N GLY A 115 12.83 -3.35 15.49
CA GLY A 115 14.02 -2.66 14.98
C GLY A 115 14.28 -2.88 13.49
N VAL A 116 13.34 -3.48 12.75
CA VAL A 116 13.45 -3.69 11.30
C VAL A 116 12.77 -2.55 10.56
N VAL A 117 13.51 -1.86 9.70
CA VAL A 117 12.98 -0.81 8.83
C VAL A 117 12.72 -1.39 7.46
N ALA A 118 11.45 -1.55 7.10
CA ALA A 118 11.05 -1.97 5.76
C ALA A 118 11.19 -0.82 4.75
N ASP A 119 11.73 -1.14 3.58
CA ASP A 119 11.70 -0.25 2.41
C ASP A 119 10.36 -0.40 1.69
N ASP A 120 9.51 0.61 1.77
CA ASP A 120 8.19 0.62 1.16
C ASP A 120 8.25 1.24 -0.25
N SER A 121 8.37 0.37 -1.25
CA SER A 121 8.42 0.74 -2.67
C SER A 121 7.17 1.47 -3.17
N GLY A 122 6.03 1.35 -2.49
CA GLY A 122 4.82 2.09 -2.82
C GLY A 122 4.84 3.56 -2.39
N GLY A 123 5.85 3.95 -1.62
CA GLY A 123 6.06 5.32 -1.16
C GLY A 123 4.88 5.93 -0.41
N THR A 124 4.92 7.26 -0.29
CA THR A 124 3.80 8.05 0.26
C THR A 124 2.97 8.60 -0.91
N PRO A 125 1.65 8.31 -0.98
CA PRO A 125 0.78 8.92 -1.99
C PRO A 125 0.93 10.44 -1.97
N LEU A 126 0.91 11.09 -3.15
CA LEU A 126 1.06 12.54 -3.25
C LEU A 126 0.09 13.27 -2.31
N SER A 127 -1.17 12.81 -2.23
CA SER A 127 -2.22 13.35 -1.35
C SER A 127 -1.84 13.39 0.13
N ASN A 128 -0.92 12.53 0.57
CA ASN A 128 -0.48 12.40 1.95
C ASN A 128 0.84 13.14 2.21
N THR A 129 1.41 13.81 1.20
CA THR A 129 2.60 14.63 1.39
C THR A 129 2.24 15.94 2.11
N PRO A 130 3.15 16.50 2.92
CA PRO A 130 2.93 17.80 3.56
C PRO A 130 2.63 18.93 2.56
N ALA A 131 3.26 18.91 1.39
CA ALA A 131 3.02 19.90 0.33
C ALA A 131 1.61 19.80 -0.27
N ALA A 132 1.13 18.58 -0.57
CA ALA A 132 -0.23 18.40 -1.06
C ALA A 132 -1.29 18.73 0.00
N SER A 133 -1.02 18.43 1.28
CA SER A 133 -1.88 18.82 2.38
C SER A 133 -2.01 20.35 2.48
N LEU A 134 -0.90 21.08 2.40
CA LEU A 134 -0.90 22.56 2.35
C LEU A 134 -1.74 23.08 1.18
N LEU A 135 -1.50 22.56 -0.02
CA LEU A 135 -2.22 22.97 -1.23
C LEU A 135 -3.73 22.71 -1.09
N ARG A 136 -4.12 21.55 -0.58
CA ARG A 136 -5.52 21.20 -0.35
C ARG A 136 -6.19 22.16 0.63
N LEU A 137 -5.53 22.49 1.74
CA LEU A 137 -6.03 23.46 2.72
C LEU A 137 -6.15 24.87 2.12
N ALA A 138 -5.21 25.27 1.26
CA ALA A 138 -5.29 26.53 0.54
C ALA A 138 -6.49 26.57 -0.41
N LEU A 139 -6.71 25.51 -1.19
CA LEU A 139 -7.87 25.39 -2.08
C LEU A 139 -9.19 25.37 -1.28
N GLU A 140 -9.22 24.69 -0.13
CA GLU A 140 -10.38 24.66 0.74
C GLU A 140 -10.73 26.06 1.26
N ALA A 141 -9.74 26.83 1.73
CA ALA A 141 -9.94 28.21 2.17
C ALA A 141 -10.45 29.13 1.03
N VAL A 142 -10.03 28.89 -0.21
CA VAL A 142 -10.49 29.66 -1.39
C VAL A 142 -11.91 29.28 -1.81
N PHE A 143 -12.22 27.98 -1.88
CA PHE A 143 -13.51 27.50 -2.38
C PHE A 143 -14.61 27.43 -1.31
N ARG A 144 -14.25 27.52 -0.02
CA ARG A 144 -15.19 27.58 1.11
C ARG A 144 -14.97 28.86 1.92
N PRO A 145 -15.23 30.04 1.34
CA PRO A 145 -15.08 31.29 2.06
C PRO A 145 -15.97 31.30 3.31
N GLY A 146 -15.40 31.70 4.44
CA GLY A 146 -16.10 31.75 5.72
C GLY A 146 -16.11 30.45 6.52
N ASP A 147 -15.48 29.36 6.05
CA ASP A 147 -15.25 28.18 6.88
C ASP A 147 -14.10 28.43 7.89
N PRO A 148 -14.40 28.59 9.19
CA PRO A 148 -13.38 28.86 10.20
C PRO A 148 -12.42 27.67 10.37
N VAL A 149 -12.88 26.43 10.13
CA VAL A 149 -12.07 25.22 10.33
C VAL A 149 -11.05 25.09 9.21
N GLY A 150 -11.47 25.24 7.95
CA GLY A 150 -10.57 25.22 6.79
C GLY A 150 -9.51 26.31 6.87
N LEU A 151 -9.90 27.55 7.20
CA LEU A 151 -8.98 28.67 7.35
C LEU A 151 -7.98 28.45 8.49
N LEU A 152 -8.45 28.03 9.66
CA LEU A 152 -7.58 27.79 10.80
C LEU A 152 -6.61 26.64 10.56
N SER A 153 -7.06 25.59 9.86
CA SER A 153 -6.22 24.45 9.48
C SER A 153 -5.10 24.87 8.55
N LEU A 154 -5.37 25.75 7.57
CA LEU A 154 -4.36 26.35 6.71
C LEU A 154 -3.34 27.17 7.51
N LEU A 155 -3.81 28.09 8.36
CA LEU A 155 -2.95 28.97 9.17
C LEU A 155 -2.01 28.21 10.10
N LYS A 156 -2.48 27.09 10.66
CA LYS A 156 -1.68 26.24 11.54
C LYS A 156 -0.71 25.31 10.80
N HIS A 157 -0.84 25.17 9.48
CA HIS A 157 -0.05 24.19 8.72
C HIS A 157 1.47 24.45 8.84
N PRO A 158 2.32 23.43 9.09
CA PRO A 158 3.76 23.60 9.33
C PRO A 158 4.54 24.26 8.19
N LEU A 159 4.11 24.02 6.95
CA LEU A 159 4.74 24.56 5.75
C LEU A 159 4.22 25.95 5.34
N LEU A 160 3.22 26.50 6.05
CA LEU A 160 2.81 27.88 5.80
C LEU A 160 3.80 28.84 6.46
N GLY A 161 4.44 29.69 5.65
CA GLY A 161 5.45 30.65 6.12
C GLY A 161 5.01 32.12 6.10
N LEU A 162 4.14 32.54 5.18
CA LEU A 162 3.69 33.95 5.02
C LEU A 162 4.81 35.01 4.99
N GLY A 163 6.06 34.63 4.69
CA GLY A 163 7.23 35.52 4.76
C GLY A 163 7.69 35.87 6.17
N LEU A 164 7.20 35.17 7.20
CA LEU A 164 7.51 35.38 8.61
C LEU A 164 8.30 34.19 9.18
N GLU A 165 8.91 34.39 10.35
CA GLU A 165 9.49 33.26 11.09
C GLU A 165 8.40 32.32 11.62
N ARG A 166 8.74 31.05 11.84
CA ARG A 166 7.74 30.05 12.22
C ARG A 166 7.06 30.35 13.56
N GLY A 167 7.78 30.96 14.50
CA GLY A 167 7.22 31.41 15.77
C GLY A 167 6.11 32.43 15.57
N ASP A 168 6.36 33.42 14.70
CA ASP A 168 5.42 34.51 14.42
C ASP A 168 4.17 34.01 13.68
N VAL A 169 4.33 33.13 12.68
CA VAL A 169 3.18 32.52 11.99
C VAL A 169 2.28 31.77 12.97
N ARG A 170 2.89 30.98 13.87
CA ARG A 170 2.15 30.24 14.88
C ARG A 170 1.40 31.18 15.83
N HIS A 171 2.08 32.22 16.32
CA HIS A 171 1.48 33.21 17.21
C HIS A 171 0.31 33.93 16.54
N ALA A 172 0.48 34.36 15.28
CA ALA A 172 -0.58 34.99 14.49
C ALA A 172 -1.76 34.04 14.27
N ALA A 173 -1.53 32.76 13.97
CA ALA A 173 -2.60 31.76 13.82
C ALA A 173 -3.39 31.57 15.12
N GLU A 174 -2.72 31.56 16.28
CA GLU A 174 -3.35 31.49 17.60
C GLU A 174 -4.16 32.76 17.91
N LEU A 175 -3.66 33.95 17.54
CA LEU A 175 -4.41 35.20 17.67
C LEU A 175 -5.67 35.22 16.79
N VAL A 176 -5.57 34.80 15.53
CA VAL A 176 -6.72 34.70 14.62
C VAL A 176 -7.73 33.70 15.16
N GLU A 177 -7.29 32.55 15.68
CA GLU A 177 -8.17 31.60 16.35
C GLU A 177 -8.93 32.25 17.50
N LEU A 178 -8.23 32.87 18.45
CA LEU A 178 -8.81 33.41 19.67
C LEU A 178 -9.72 34.62 19.41
N VAL A 179 -9.31 35.53 18.52
CA VAL A 179 -9.98 36.83 18.33
C VAL A 179 -11.04 36.76 17.23
N ALA A 180 -10.77 36.05 16.14
CA ALA A 180 -11.64 36.05 14.97
C ALA A 180 -12.53 34.79 14.84
N LEU A 181 -12.10 33.63 15.38
CA LEU A 181 -12.74 32.35 15.08
C LEU A 181 -13.36 31.63 16.31
N ARG A 182 -12.95 31.96 17.54
CA ARG A 182 -13.43 31.31 18.78
C ARG A 182 -14.63 32.03 19.43
N GLY A 183 -15.27 32.95 18.71
CA GLY A 183 -16.38 33.76 19.20
C GLY A 183 -17.67 33.57 18.41
N GLY A 184 -18.48 32.57 18.79
CA GLY A 184 -19.91 32.61 18.49
C GLY A 184 -20.61 33.57 19.44
N THR A 185 -20.54 34.89 19.20
CA THR A 185 -21.50 35.96 19.54
C THR A 185 -20.86 37.36 19.47
N GLY A 186 -21.38 38.24 18.60
CA GLY A 186 -21.53 39.66 18.92
C GLY A 186 -20.56 40.69 18.32
N ARG A 187 -20.63 40.93 17.01
CA ARG A 187 -21.07 42.21 16.40
C ARG A 187 -20.97 42.19 14.88
#